data_AF-A0AAY5EDR1-F1
#
_entry.id   AF-A0AAY5EDR1-F1
#
_cell.length_a   1.000
_cell.length_b   1.000
_cell.length_c   1.000
_cell.angle_alpha   90.00
_cell.angle_beta   90.00
_cell.angle_gamma   90.00
#
_symmetry.space_group_name_H-M   'P 1'
#
loop_
_entity.id
_entity.type
_entity.pdbx_description
1 polymer ?
#
loop_
_entity_poly.entity_id
_entity_poly.type
_entity_poly.pdbx_seq_one_letter_code
_entity_poly.pdbx_strand_id
1 'polypeptide(L)'
;MSKTFQTSYVSGGMGGGSIRKSFSSRSASAAPMGSRISLSSARRSGFGSGGGGGGGSFSYSVSSMGGGYGSGAGLGGGLGGGFGGGMGGGFGGGLGGGFGGGLGGGLGGGLGGGLGGGLGGGYGVGMGGGMGGGPVPLPITAVTINQSLLQPLNLEIDPNIQTVRTQEKDQIKTLNNRFASFIDKVRFLEQQNKMLETKWNLLQDQKSTSTNIDAMFEAYIANLRRQLDALGNEKVKLESELKNMQGLVDDFKNKYEDEINKRTAVENEFVLLKKDVDGAYMNKIELEAKLDALQDEINFLRAIYEEELRELQGQIKDTSVIVEMNNSRTLDMDAIVAEVRAQYEDIANRSRAEAESWYKQKFEEMQTSAGQFGDDIRNTKSEIAELNRMISRLQNEIEAVKGQRANLETQIADAEQRGEQAVADAKLRIRELEEALQKAKQDMARQVREYQELMNVKLALDIEIATYRKLLEGEESRSVQ
;
A
#
# COMPACT_ATOMS: atom_id res chain seq x y z
N MET A 1 44.55 -86.48 53.19
CA MET A 1 44.25 -86.21 51.76
C MET A 1 43.64 -84.82 51.67
N SER A 2 43.98 -84.03 50.67
CA SER A 2 43.53 -82.64 50.55
C SER A 2 42.22 -82.51 49.78
N LYS A 3 41.41 -81.51 50.13
CA LYS A 3 40.96 -80.47 49.16
C LYS A 3 40.35 -79.26 49.88
N THR A 4 40.53 -78.10 49.26
CA THR A 4 40.13 -76.76 49.70
C THR A 4 38.79 -76.36 49.07
N PHE A 5 38.08 -75.37 49.63
CA PHE A 5 37.85 -74.09 48.94
C PHE A 5 37.41 -72.98 49.91
N GLN A 6 37.53 -71.71 49.50
CA GLN A 6 37.28 -70.52 50.31
C GLN A 6 35.95 -69.82 49.97
N THR A 7 35.44 -69.00 50.89
CA THR A 7 34.80 -67.71 50.57
C THR A 7 35.12 -66.72 51.69
N SER A 8 35.21 -65.42 51.38
CA SER A 8 35.81 -64.38 52.24
C SER A 8 34.79 -63.54 53.04
N TYR A 9 35.27 -62.93 54.13
CA TYR A 9 34.61 -61.85 54.88
C TYR A 9 35.60 -60.69 55.07
N VAL A 10 35.08 -59.45 55.05
CA VAL A 10 35.76 -58.23 55.50
C VAL A 10 34.72 -57.36 56.21
N SER A 11 35.04 -56.81 57.39
CA SER A 11 34.16 -55.93 58.17
C SER A 11 34.75 -54.53 58.30
N GLY A 12 33.91 -53.50 58.16
CA GLY A 12 34.27 -52.10 58.43
C GLY A 12 34.15 -51.75 59.92
N GLY A 13 34.98 -50.81 60.39
CA GLY A 13 35.01 -50.34 61.78
C GLY A 13 34.13 -49.09 62.03
N MET A 14 33.97 -48.74 63.31
CA MET A 14 33.14 -47.63 63.79
C MET A 14 33.99 -46.50 64.42
N GLY A 15 33.44 -45.28 64.41
CA GLY A 15 33.89 -44.11 65.17
C GLY A 15 33.10 -42.87 64.74
N GLY A 16 32.85 -41.86 65.57
CA GLY A 16 33.20 -41.70 66.99
C GLY A 16 33.18 -40.21 67.36
N GLY A 17 32.03 -39.71 67.86
CA GLY A 17 31.81 -38.27 68.08
C GLY A 17 32.13 -37.78 69.50
N SER A 18 32.24 -36.46 69.68
CA SER A 18 32.31 -35.82 71.00
C SER A 18 31.78 -34.39 70.99
N ILE A 19 31.20 -33.97 72.11
CA ILE A 19 30.37 -32.76 72.26
C ILE A 19 31.02 -31.79 73.26
N ARG A 20 30.89 -30.47 73.06
CA ARG A 20 30.98 -29.48 74.16
C ARG A 20 29.83 -28.46 74.10
N LYS A 21 29.45 -27.97 75.28
CA LYS A 21 28.13 -27.38 75.56
C LYS A 21 28.07 -25.86 75.34
N SER A 22 26.86 -25.35 75.11
CA SER A 22 26.51 -23.92 75.24
C SER A 22 25.39 -23.75 76.29
N PHE A 23 25.30 -22.55 76.89
CA PHE A 23 24.28 -22.21 77.90
C PHE A 23 23.06 -21.55 77.26
N SER A 24 21.89 -21.70 77.89
CA SER A 24 20.66 -20.96 77.54
C SER A 24 20.07 -20.25 78.75
N SER A 25 19.17 -19.29 78.53
CA SER A 25 18.40 -18.59 79.57
C SER A 25 16.99 -18.28 79.06
N ARG A 26 15.98 -18.50 79.90
CA ARG A 26 14.55 -18.50 79.54
C ARG A 26 13.82 -17.20 79.88
N SER A 27 12.95 -16.73 78.99
CA SER A 27 11.56 -16.24 79.26
C SER A 27 10.80 -16.22 77.92
N ALA A 28 9.62 -16.80 77.71
CA ALA A 28 8.29 -16.52 78.31
C ALA A 28 7.70 -15.16 77.87
N SER A 29 6.43 -15.03 77.43
CA SER A 29 5.36 -16.02 77.17
C SER A 29 4.13 -15.41 76.47
N ALA A 30 3.25 -16.27 75.93
CA ALA A 30 1.83 -16.03 75.57
C ALA A 30 1.48 -15.27 74.27
N ALA A 31 0.32 -15.66 73.71
CA ALA A 31 -0.39 -15.08 72.55
C ALA A 31 -1.87 -14.82 72.97
N PRO A 32 -2.88 -14.45 72.12
CA PRO A 32 -3.26 -15.14 70.86
C PRO A 32 -3.88 -14.27 69.72
N MET A 33 -4.23 -14.93 68.60
CA MET A 33 -5.24 -14.59 67.57
C MET A 33 -5.26 -13.20 66.88
N GLY A 34 -5.22 -13.19 65.53
CA GLY A 34 -5.61 -12.00 64.75
C GLY A 34 -5.18 -11.98 63.27
N SER A 35 -6.02 -12.49 62.38
CA SER A 35 -6.01 -12.43 60.90
C SER A 35 -5.16 -11.36 60.16
N ARG A 36 -4.40 -11.83 59.15
CA ARG A 36 -4.25 -11.28 57.77
C ARG A 36 -3.90 -9.78 57.56
N ILE A 37 -2.70 -9.50 57.00
CA ILE A 37 -2.50 -9.02 55.59
C ILE A 37 -1.01 -8.70 55.30
N SER A 38 -0.64 -8.76 54.01
CA SER A 38 0.72 -8.59 53.47
C SER A 38 1.29 -7.17 53.53
N LEU A 39 2.62 -7.09 53.36
CA LEU A 39 3.37 -5.85 53.14
C LEU A 39 2.94 -5.12 51.85
N SER A 40 3.11 -3.79 51.84
CA SER A 40 3.81 -3.13 50.72
C SER A 40 4.52 -1.86 51.20
N SER A 41 5.75 -1.63 50.73
CA SER A 41 6.49 -0.38 50.99
C SER A 41 7.45 -0.07 49.83
N ALA A 42 6.92 0.46 48.73
CA ALA A 42 7.75 1.06 47.69
C ALA A 42 8.25 2.43 48.18
N ARG A 43 9.56 2.68 48.10
CA ARG A 43 10.15 4.00 48.40
C ARG A 43 10.15 4.91 47.17
N ARG A 44 10.15 6.22 47.41
CA ARG A 44 9.92 7.28 46.42
C ARG A 44 11.10 8.27 46.39
N SER A 45 11.64 8.52 45.20
CA SER A 45 12.43 9.72 44.88
C SER A 45 12.40 9.95 43.35
N GLY A 46 12.26 11.18 42.83
CA GLY A 46 12.00 12.45 43.50
C GLY A 46 12.94 13.56 43.06
N PHE A 47 12.60 14.23 41.96
CA PHE A 47 13.15 15.54 41.58
C PHE A 47 12.08 16.33 40.82
N GLY A 48 12.11 17.66 40.88
CA GLY A 48 11.19 18.50 40.11
C GLY A 48 11.16 19.97 40.51
N SER A 49 10.60 20.77 39.60
CA SER A 49 10.11 22.15 39.69
C SER A 49 9.37 22.36 38.34
N GLY A 50 8.15 22.86 38.20
CA GLY A 50 7.49 24.00 38.85
C GLY A 50 7.16 25.01 37.73
N GLY A 51 6.00 25.65 37.64
CA GLY A 51 4.75 25.54 38.42
C GLY A 51 3.65 26.47 37.84
N GLY A 52 2.40 26.30 38.30
CA GLY A 52 1.22 27.04 37.82
C GLY A 52 0.54 26.41 36.59
N GLY A 53 -0.77 26.59 36.35
CA GLY A 53 -1.78 27.22 37.20
C GLY A 53 -3.17 27.20 36.57
N GLY A 54 -4.21 26.86 37.35
CA GLY A 54 -5.59 26.69 36.88
C GLY A 54 -5.85 25.34 36.18
N GLY A 55 -7.08 24.80 36.13
CA GLY A 55 -8.30 25.29 36.76
C GLY A 55 -9.56 24.91 35.95
N GLY A 56 -10.18 23.77 36.24
CA GLY A 56 -11.38 23.32 35.53
C GLY A 56 -11.81 21.92 35.93
N SER A 57 -12.82 21.81 36.81
CA SER A 57 -13.38 20.53 37.27
C SER A 57 -14.71 20.25 36.58
N PHE A 58 -14.90 19.02 36.09
CA PHE A 58 -16.23 18.42 35.95
C PHE A 58 -16.17 16.95 36.39
N SER A 59 -17.27 16.46 36.97
CA SER A 59 -17.34 15.14 37.59
C SER A 59 -18.78 14.64 37.60
N TYR A 60 -18.98 13.35 37.37
CA TYR A 60 -20.15 12.61 37.84
C TYR A 60 -19.82 11.14 38.09
N SER A 61 -20.43 10.57 39.14
CA SER A 61 -20.46 9.14 39.47
C SER A 61 -21.66 8.48 38.71
N VAL A 62 -22.14 7.25 38.88
CA VAL A 62 -22.09 6.16 39.90
C VAL A 62 -22.53 4.86 39.16
N SER A 63 -22.19 3.61 39.48
CA SER A 63 -22.25 2.85 40.76
C SER A 63 -21.37 1.58 40.73
N SER A 64 -21.51 0.70 41.72
CA SER A 64 -20.95 -0.66 41.75
C SER A 64 -22.00 -1.72 42.14
N MET A 65 -21.82 -2.97 41.68
CA MET A 65 -22.23 -4.27 42.29
C MET A 65 -21.38 -5.34 41.56
N GLY A 66 -20.80 -6.37 42.19
CA GLY A 66 -21.46 -7.44 42.94
C GLY A 66 -21.98 -8.50 41.94
N GLY A 67 -21.52 -9.75 41.87
CA GLY A 67 -20.58 -10.52 42.68
C GLY A 67 -21.17 -11.90 43.01
N GLY A 68 -20.52 -13.02 42.68
CA GLY A 68 -21.08 -14.36 42.98
C GLY A 68 -20.37 -15.56 42.35
N TYR A 69 -20.15 -16.56 43.20
CA TYR A 69 -19.77 -17.97 43.00
C TYR A 69 -20.02 -18.63 41.63
N GLY A 70 -19.06 -19.46 41.20
CA GLY A 70 -19.17 -20.30 40.00
C GLY A 70 -19.60 -21.76 40.24
N SER A 71 -19.43 -22.59 39.21
CA SER A 71 -19.46 -24.06 39.25
C SER A 71 -18.76 -24.59 37.98
N GLY A 72 -18.20 -25.81 38.05
CA GLY A 72 -17.47 -26.40 36.93
C GLY A 72 -18.26 -27.49 36.20
N ALA A 73 -18.26 -27.44 34.87
CA ALA A 73 -18.57 -28.53 33.95
C ALA A 73 -17.92 -28.23 32.58
N GLY A 74 -17.53 -29.20 31.74
CA GLY A 74 -17.66 -30.65 31.92
C GLY A 74 -18.05 -31.43 30.67
N LEU A 75 -17.82 -30.90 29.46
CA LEU A 75 -18.09 -31.50 28.14
C LEU A 75 -17.09 -30.86 27.13
N GLY A 76 -16.55 -31.51 26.09
CA GLY A 76 -16.58 -32.94 25.73
C GLY A 76 -17.26 -33.22 24.38
N GLY A 77 -16.49 -33.31 23.26
CA GLY A 77 -17.03 -33.86 21.99
C GLY A 77 -16.32 -33.55 20.67
N GLY A 78 -15.28 -34.31 20.32
CA GLY A 78 -14.94 -34.70 18.93
C GLY A 78 -14.48 -33.62 17.91
N LEU A 79 -14.20 -33.96 16.63
CA LEU A 79 -13.77 -35.26 16.05
C LEU A 79 -13.20 -35.07 14.62
N GLY A 80 -12.08 -35.73 14.29
CA GLY A 80 -11.54 -35.88 12.93
C GLY A 80 -10.54 -34.80 12.45
N GLY A 81 -9.68 -35.06 11.45
CA GLY A 81 -9.34 -36.37 10.88
C GLY A 81 -8.65 -36.36 9.50
N GLY A 82 -7.38 -36.76 9.44
CA GLY A 82 -6.81 -37.53 8.32
C GLY A 82 -6.17 -36.84 7.10
N PHE A 83 -4.96 -37.34 6.75
CA PHE A 83 -4.41 -37.54 5.40
C PHE A 83 -3.95 -36.37 4.48
N GLY A 84 -2.81 -36.62 3.80
CA GLY A 84 -2.42 -36.02 2.52
C GLY A 84 -1.60 -34.72 2.61
N GLY A 85 -0.44 -34.55 1.97
CA GLY A 85 0.40 -35.50 1.22
C GLY A 85 0.54 -35.19 -0.28
N GLY A 86 1.61 -34.48 -0.65
CA GLY A 86 2.05 -34.31 -2.04
C GLY A 86 1.91 -32.88 -2.59
N MET A 87 3.04 -32.20 -2.79
CA MET A 87 3.11 -30.98 -3.62
C MET A 87 3.77 -31.33 -4.95
N GLY A 88 2.96 -31.55 -5.99
CA GLY A 88 3.42 -31.73 -7.36
C GLY A 88 3.82 -30.39 -7.99
N GLY A 89 4.82 -30.40 -8.87
CA GLY A 89 5.25 -29.22 -9.62
C GLY A 89 4.34 -28.88 -10.80
N GLY A 90 4.36 -27.62 -11.26
CA GLY A 90 3.59 -27.17 -12.41
C GLY A 90 4.15 -25.90 -13.07
N PHE A 91 4.67 -26.07 -14.29
CA PHE A 91 4.78 -25.08 -15.37
C PHE A 91 5.08 -23.60 -15.03
N GLY A 92 6.36 -23.23 -15.18
CA GLY A 92 6.70 -21.90 -15.68
C GLY A 92 6.46 -21.83 -17.19
N GLY A 93 5.70 -20.84 -17.66
CA GLY A 93 5.41 -20.61 -19.08
C GLY A 93 5.53 -19.13 -19.43
N GLY A 94 6.70 -18.71 -19.91
CA GLY A 94 6.94 -17.34 -20.37
C GLY A 94 6.53 -17.17 -21.84
N LEU A 95 5.84 -16.06 -22.15
CA LEU A 95 5.69 -15.58 -23.52
C LEU A 95 6.09 -14.10 -23.59
N GLY A 96 7.11 -13.79 -24.40
CA GLY A 96 7.48 -12.42 -24.71
C GLY A 96 6.61 -11.84 -25.83
N GLY A 97 6.34 -10.54 -25.78
CA GLY A 97 5.49 -9.85 -26.77
C GLY A 97 5.76 -8.35 -26.81
N GLY A 98 6.95 -7.97 -27.26
CA GLY A 98 7.28 -6.57 -27.51
C GLY A 98 6.97 -6.16 -28.95
N PHE A 99 6.32 -5.02 -29.14
CA PHE A 99 6.36 -4.26 -30.39
C PHE A 99 6.26 -2.76 -30.11
N GLY A 100 7.10 -1.97 -30.77
CA GLY A 100 7.12 -0.51 -30.62
C GLY A 100 6.22 0.20 -31.64
N GLY A 101 5.86 1.44 -31.35
CA GLY A 101 5.20 2.34 -32.29
C GLY A 101 5.70 3.77 -32.11
N GLY A 102 6.16 4.41 -33.18
CA GLY A 102 6.70 5.78 -33.13
C GLY A 102 6.67 6.49 -34.47
N LEU A 103 6.30 7.78 -34.41
CA LEU A 103 6.27 8.81 -35.48
C LEU A 103 5.31 8.57 -36.67
N GLY A 104 4.70 9.66 -37.19
CA GLY A 104 4.03 9.57 -38.50
C GLY A 104 3.18 10.71 -39.09
N GLY A 105 2.93 11.87 -38.43
CA GLY A 105 2.12 12.97 -39.02
C GLY A 105 0.60 12.65 -39.16
N GLY A 106 -0.26 13.54 -39.67
CA GLY A 106 -0.10 14.95 -40.06
C GLY A 106 -1.24 15.47 -40.96
N LEU A 107 -1.78 16.66 -40.70
CA LEU A 107 -2.93 17.32 -41.37
C LEU A 107 -4.31 16.63 -41.19
N GLY A 108 -5.47 17.31 -41.23
CA GLY A 108 -5.71 18.78 -41.16
C GLY A 108 -7.13 19.22 -41.61
N GLY A 109 -7.85 19.98 -40.76
CA GLY A 109 -9.12 20.70 -41.07
C GLY A 109 -10.41 19.85 -41.07
N GLY A 110 -11.63 20.41 -40.86
CA GLY A 110 -11.97 21.74 -40.31
C GLY A 110 -13.35 22.31 -40.72
N LEU A 111 -14.31 22.42 -39.77
CA LEU A 111 -15.61 23.17 -39.83
C LEU A 111 -16.64 22.75 -40.93
N GLY A 112 -17.95 23.01 -40.82
CA GLY A 112 -18.79 23.42 -39.67
C GLY A 112 -20.10 24.16 -40.04
N GLY A 113 -21.27 23.70 -39.54
CA GLY A 113 -22.60 24.40 -39.59
C GLY A 113 -23.37 24.32 -40.93
N GLY A 114 -24.67 24.63 -41.02
CA GLY A 114 -25.70 24.84 -39.98
C GLY A 114 -26.92 25.70 -40.41
N LEU A 115 -28.16 25.16 -40.33
CA LEU A 115 -29.46 25.79 -40.70
C LEU A 115 -29.58 26.18 -42.21
N GLY A 116 -30.73 26.48 -42.84
CA GLY A 116 -32.18 26.52 -42.54
C GLY A 116 -32.83 27.44 -43.59
N GLY A 117 -33.90 27.13 -44.35
CA GLY A 117 -35.22 26.67 -43.95
C GLY A 117 -36.26 27.80 -44.13
N GLY A 118 -36.94 27.90 -45.29
CA GLY A 118 -38.00 28.91 -45.50
C GLY A 118 -38.59 29.07 -46.92
N LEU A 119 -39.93 29.06 -46.99
CA LEU A 119 -40.85 29.46 -48.09
C LEU A 119 -40.66 28.81 -49.49
N GLY A 120 -41.71 28.44 -50.25
CA GLY A 120 -43.16 28.45 -49.98
C GLY A 120 -43.93 29.57 -50.68
N GLY A 121 -44.58 29.26 -51.81
CA GLY A 121 -45.51 30.17 -52.48
C GLY A 121 -45.77 29.82 -53.94
N GLY A 122 -47.03 29.51 -54.27
CA GLY A 122 -47.50 29.39 -55.66
C GLY A 122 -48.98 29.72 -55.73
N TYR A 123 -49.38 30.53 -56.71
CA TYR A 123 -50.77 30.86 -57.04
C TYR A 123 -50.86 31.28 -58.51
N GLY A 124 -52.02 31.05 -59.13
CA GLY A 124 -52.37 31.58 -60.45
C GLY A 124 -53.78 32.15 -60.46
N VAL A 125 -53.98 33.26 -61.18
CA VAL A 125 -55.24 33.98 -61.47
C VAL A 125 -55.02 34.71 -62.81
N GLY A 126 -56.01 34.98 -63.68
CA GLY A 126 -57.43 34.62 -63.60
C GLY A 126 -58.42 35.77 -63.85
N MET A 127 -58.39 36.38 -65.06
CA MET A 127 -59.50 37.11 -65.70
C MET A 127 -60.04 38.44 -65.09
N GLY A 128 -60.40 39.40 -65.97
CA GLY A 128 -61.65 40.17 -65.80
C GLY A 128 -61.62 41.71 -65.75
N GLY A 129 -62.10 42.36 -66.83
CA GLY A 129 -62.63 43.75 -66.83
C GLY A 129 -61.61 44.90 -66.84
N GLY A 130 -61.96 46.11 -67.28
CA GLY A 130 -63.21 46.57 -67.93
C GLY A 130 -63.32 48.11 -67.98
N MET A 131 -64.05 48.64 -68.99
CA MET A 131 -64.29 50.08 -69.27
C MET A 131 -63.03 50.89 -69.69
N GLY A 132 -63.12 51.91 -70.56
CA GLY A 132 -64.25 52.34 -71.40
C GLY A 132 -64.06 53.75 -71.98
N GLY A 133 -64.58 54.02 -73.18
CA GLY A 133 -64.63 55.37 -73.78
C GLY A 133 -64.16 55.48 -75.23
N GLY A 134 -65.09 55.72 -76.16
CA GLY A 134 -64.84 56.42 -77.43
C GLY A 134 -65.36 57.87 -77.34
N PRO A 135 -65.73 58.54 -78.45
CA PRO A 135 -65.70 58.11 -79.85
C PRO A 135 -65.11 59.14 -80.84
N VAL A 136 -64.79 58.73 -82.07
CA VAL A 136 -65.21 59.40 -83.33
C VAL A 136 -64.90 58.53 -84.56
N PRO A 137 -65.91 58.14 -85.37
CA PRO A 137 -65.71 57.66 -86.74
C PRO A 137 -65.91 58.79 -87.76
N LEU A 138 -65.17 58.77 -88.87
CA LEU A 138 -65.42 59.65 -90.04
C LEU A 138 -65.53 58.82 -91.33
N PRO A 139 -66.55 59.07 -92.19
CA PRO A 139 -66.85 58.23 -93.35
C PRO A 139 -66.30 58.75 -94.69
N ILE A 140 -66.04 57.81 -95.60
CA ILE A 140 -66.23 57.87 -97.07
C ILE A 140 -65.75 59.13 -97.82
N THR A 141 -64.70 58.96 -98.61
CA THR A 141 -64.62 59.52 -99.97
C THR A 141 -64.06 58.49 -100.94
N ALA A 142 -64.87 58.03 -101.90
CA ALA A 142 -64.37 57.21 -103.00
C ALA A 142 -63.73 58.12 -104.07
N VAL A 143 -62.44 57.95 -104.34
CA VAL A 143 -61.72 58.74 -105.36
C VAL A 143 -61.92 58.08 -106.73
N THR A 144 -62.52 58.83 -107.66
CA THR A 144 -62.83 58.37 -109.02
C THR A 144 -61.57 58.00 -109.80
N ILE A 145 -61.56 56.81 -110.43
CA ILE A 145 -60.47 56.37 -111.29
C ILE A 145 -60.41 57.26 -112.54
N ASN A 146 -59.38 58.09 -112.63
CA ASN A 146 -59.16 58.95 -113.79
C ASN A 146 -58.52 58.13 -114.94
N GLN A 147 -59.34 57.61 -115.85
CA GLN A 147 -58.92 56.69 -116.91
C GLN A 147 -57.97 57.32 -117.96
N SER A 148 -57.73 58.63 -117.90
CA SER A 148 -56.76 59.33 -118.75
C SER A 148 -55.32 59.32 -118.20
N LEU A 149 -55.07 58.73 -117.03
CA LEU A 149 -53.72 58.50 -116.47
C LEU A 149 -53.22 57.05 -116.67
N LEU A 150 -53.92 56.25 -117.48
CA LEU A 150 -53.53 54.89 -117.88
C LEU A 150 -52.66 54.85 -119.16
N GLN A 151 -51.90 55.92 -119.43
CA GLN A 151 -50.78 55.83 -120.37
C GLN A 151 -49.56 55.25 -119.65
N PRO A 152 -48.93 54.16 -120.14
CA PRO A 152 -47.67 53.71 -119.61
C PRO A 152 -46.60 54.77 -119.92
N LEU A 153 -46.12 55.45 -118.89
CA LEU A 153 -44.93 56.30 -118.97
C LEU A 153 -43.74 55.41 -119.34
N ASN A 154 -43.41 55.37 -120.63
CA ASN A 154 -42.24 54.68 -121.16
C ASN A 154 -40.97 55.46 -120.80
N LEU A 155 -40.67 55.51 -119.49
CA LEU A 155 -39.33 55.74 -119.01
C LEU A 155 -38.48 54.58 -119.51
N GLU A 156 -37.59 54.85 -120.45
CA GLU A 156 -36.52 53.93 -120.84
C GLU A 156 -35.56 53.78 -119.65
N ILE A 157 -35.94 52.94 -118.70
CA ILE A 157 -35.10 52.55 -117.57
C ILE A 157 -33.89 51.84 -118.17
N ASP A 158 -32.74 52.52 -118.11
CA ASP A 158 -31.43 52.04 -118.56
C ASP A 158 -31.30 50.53 -118.31
N PRO A 159 -30.99 49.71 -119.34
CA PRO A 159 -30.85 48.26 -119.17
C PRO A 159 -29.85 47.87 -118.06
N ASN A 160 -28.88 48.73 -117.73
CA ASN A 160 -27.97 48.53 -116.60
C ASN A 160 -28.68 48.58 -115.23
N ILE A 161 -29.75 49.36 -115.07
CA ILE A 161 -30.50 49.47 -113.80
C ILE A 161 -31.34 48.20 -113.55
N GLN A 162 -31.83 47.53 -114.60
CA GLN A 162 -32.55 46.26 -114.43
C GLN A 162 -31.60 45.08 -114.14
N THR A 163 -30.41 45.05 -114.73
CA THR A 163 -29.40 44.02 -114.44
C THR A 163 -28.83 44.17 -113.05
N VAL A 164 -28.54 45.40 -112.59
CA VAL A 164 -28.12 45.64 -111.19
C VAL A 164 -29.20 45.20 -110.20
N ARG A 165 -30.47 45.59 -110.36
CA ARG A 165 -31.54 45.16 -109.43
C ARG A 165 -31.77 43.64 -109.42
N THR A 166 -31.56 42.94 -110.53
CA THR A 166 -31.67 41.47 -110.56
C THR A 166 -30.47 40.81 -109.90
N GLN A 167 -29.26 41.34 -110.08
CA GLN A 167 -28.07 40.90 -109.34
C GLN A 167 -28.20 41.16 -107.82
N GLU A 168 -28.63 42.35 -107.39
CA GLU A 168 -28.93 42.66 -105.99
C GLU A 168 -29.97 41.69 -105.41
N LYS A 169 -31.07 41.43 -106.14
CA LYS A 169 -32.12 40.50 -105.71
C LYS A 169 -31.59 39.08 -105.54
N ASP A 170 -30.67 38.62 -106.40
CA ASP A 170 -30.10 37.27 -106.31
C ASP A 170 -28.96 37.17 -105.28
N GLN A 171 -28.23 38.26 -105.03
CA GLN A 171 -27.35 38.37 -103.85
C GLN A 171 -28.17 38.33 -102.55
N ILE A 172 -29.29 39.06 -102.48
CA ILE A 172 -30.22 39.06 -101.33
C ILE A 172 -30.86 37.68 -101.13
N LYS A 173 -31.22 36.94 -102.19
CA LYS A 173 -31.61 35.51 -102.08
C LYS A 173 -30.47 34.66 -101.53
N THR A 174 -29.25 34.83 -102.04
CA THR A 174 -28.08 34.05 -101.61
C THR A 174 -27.74 34.31 -100.14
N LEU A 175 -27.85 35.57 -99.68
CA LEU A 175 -27.75 35.95 -98.27
C LEU A 175 -28.89 35.36 -97.44
N ASN A 176 -30.15 35.45 -97.88
CA ASN A 176 -31.29 34.83 -97.17
C ASN A 176 -31.15 33.31 -97.03
N ASN A 177 -30.69 32.61 -98.07
CA ASN A 177 -30.44 31.17 -97.99
C ASN A 177 -29.32 30.83 -96.99
N ARG A 178 -28.28 31.68 -96.89
CA ARG A 178 -27.25 31.57 -95.85
C ARG A 178 -27.82 31.86 -94.46
N PHE A 179 -28.62 32.91 -94.28
CA PHE A 179 -29.29 33.21 -93.01
C PHE A 179 -30.24 32.08 -92.57
N ALA A 180 -31.02 31.49 -93.48
CA ALA A 180 -31.84 30.32 -93.20
C ALA A 180 -30.99 29.14 -92.69
N SER A 181 -29.89 28.81 -93.37
CA SER A 181 -28.98 27.74 -92.92
C SER A 181 -28.31 28.04 -91.57
N PHE A 182 -28.05 29.31 -91.25
CA PHE A 182 -27.58 29.73 -89.94
C PHE A 182 -28.67 29.62 -88.86
N ILE A 183 -29.90 30.00 -89.15
CA ILE A 183 -31.05 29.87 -88.23
C ILE A 183 -31.32 28.39 -87.92
N ASP A 184 -31.28 27.51 -88.92
CA ASP A 184 -31.43 26.06 -88.71
C ASP A 184 -30.25 25.50 -87.90
N LYS A 185 -29.03 25.99 -88.12
CA LYS A 185 -27.85 25.61 -87.34
C LYS A 185 -27.94 26.07 -85.88
N VAL A 186 -28.44 27.28 -85.63
CA VAL A 186 -28.71 27.81 -84.27
C VAL A 186 -29.79 26.97 -83.59
N ARG A 187 -30.93 26.72 -84.23
CA ARG A 187 -32.01 25.87 -83.69
C ARG A 187 -31.55 24.46 -83.34
N PHE A 188 -30.69 23.87 -84.17
CA PHE A 188 -30.08 22.57 -83.88
C PHE A 188 -29.19 22.61 -82.64
N LEU A 189 -28.38 23.66 -82.48
CA LEU A 189 -27.54 23.86 -81.30
C LEU A 189 -28.36 24.19 -80.03
N GLU A 190 -29.44 24.95 -80.15
CA GLU A 190 -30.41 25.19 -79.06
C GLU A 190 -31.06 23.88 -78.60
N GLN A 191 -31.49 23.02 -79.54
CA GLN A 191 -32.02 21.69 -79.21
C GLN A 191 -30.96 20.80 -78.55
N GLN A 192 -29.71 20.82 -79.01
CA GLN A 192 -28.63 20.07 -78.37
C GLN A 192 -28.32 20.60 -76.96
N ASN A 193 -28.24 21.90 -76.76
CA ASN A 193 -28.03 22.49 -75.43
C ASN A 193 -29.17 22.13 -74.48
N LYS A 194 -30.43 22.21 -74.92
CA LYS A 194 -31.60 21.83 -74.10
C LYS A 194 -31.64 20.33 -73.77
N MET A 195 -31.12 19.48 -74.65
CA MET A 195 -30.91 18.05 -74.37
C MET A 195 -29.77 17.84 -73.36
N LEU A 196 -28.71 18.66 -73.40
CA LEU A 196 -27.61 18.61 -72.43
C LEU A 196 -28.05 19.13 -71.06
N GLU A 197 -28.82 20.21 -70.97
CA GLU A 197 -29.40 20.74 -69.72
C GLU A 197 -30.30 19.70 -69.03
N THR A 198 -31.24 19.11 -69.77
CA THR A 198 -32.15 18.08 -69.23
C THR A 198 -31.39 16.83 -68.78
N LYS A 199 -30.35 16.42 -69.51
CA LYS A 199 -29.47 15.31 -69.11
C LYS A 199 -28.57 15.66 -67.90
N TRP A 200 -28.11 16.90 -67.81
CA TRP A 200 -27.34 17.42 -66.67
C TRP A 200 -28.18 17.42 -65.39
N ASN A 201 -29.40 17.97 -65.45
CA ASN A 201 -30.31 18.01 -64.30
C ASN A 201 -30.65 16.60 -63.81
N LEU A 202 -30.94 15.65 -64.72
CA LEU A 202 -31.20 14.26 -64.35
C LEU A 202 -29.99 13.57 -63.67
N LEU A 203 -28.77 13.87 -64.11
CA LEU A 203 -27.54 13.37 -63.47
C LEU A 203 -27.26 14.04 -62.12
N GLN A 204 -27.58 15.33 -61.98
CA GLN A 204 -27.48 16.07 -60.74
C GLN A 204 -28.46 15.52 -59.69
N ASP A 205 -29.71 15.26 -60.08
CA ASP A 205 -30.73 14.66 -59.22
C ASP A 205 -30.36 13.23 -58.81
N GLN A 206 -29.87 12.39 -59.74
CA GLN A 206 -29.36 11.05 -59.38
C GLN A 206 -28.17 11.10 -58.40
N LYS A 207 -27.33 12.13 -58.48
CA LYS A 207 -26.23 12.35 -57.53
C LYS A 207 -26.72 12.89 -56.17
N SER A 208 -27.92 13.47 -56.12
CA SER A 208 -28.53 13.98 -54.88
C SER A 208 -29.06 12.88 -53.93
N THR A 209 -29.22 11.65 -54.43
CA THR A 209 -29.46 10.45 -53.60
C THR A 209 -28.22 10.04 -52.79
N SER A 210 -27.79 10.95 -51.90
CA SER A 210 -26.86 10.66 -50.81
C SER A 210 -27.43 9.50 -49.98
N THR A 211 -26.65 8.43 -49.84
CA THR A 211 -27.05 7.24 -49.10
C THR A 211 -26.91 7.49 -47.61
N ASN A 212 -27.84 6.98 -46.81
CA ASN A 212 -27.89 7.13 -45.35
C ASN A 212 -26.74 6.40 -44.59
N ILE A 213 -25.68 6.02 -45.32
CA ILE A 213 -24.58 5.17 -44.85
C ILE A 213 -23.68 5.94 -43.87
N ASP A 214 -23.35 7.20 -44.17
CA ASP A 214 -22.48 8.02 -43.31
C ASP A 214 -23.12 8.26 -41.93
N ALA A 215 -24.43 8.51 -41.88
CA ALA A 215 -25.18 8.65 -40.63
C ALA A 215 -25.27 7.33 -39.85
N MET A 216 -25.37 6.18 -40.53
CA MET A 216 -25.32 4.87 -39.88
C MET A 216 -23.91 4.55 -39.33
N PHE A 217 -22.85 4.93 -40.04
CA PHE A 217 -21.48 4.81 -39.54
C PHE A 217 -21.21 5.75 -38.35
N GLU A 218 -21.61 7.02 -38.40
CA GLU A 218 -21.39 7.93 -37.27
C GLU A 218 -22.23 7.51 -36.04
N ALA A 219 -23.44 6.99 -36.23
CA ALA A 219 -24.23 6.38 -35.14
C ALA A 219 -23.53 5.14 -34.54
N TYR A 220 -22.92 4.29 -35.36
CA TYR A 220 -22.15 3.12 -34.91
C TYR A 220 -20.87 3.53 -34.18
N ILE A 221 -20.14 4.53 -34.68
CA ILE A 221 -18.95 5.13 -34.05
C ILE A 221 -19.33 5.77 -32.70
N ALA A 222 -20.43 6.51 -32.63
CA ALA A 222 -20.93 7.10 -31.38
C ALA A 222 -21.34 6.02 -30.36
N ASN A 223 -21.92 4.90 -30.80
CA ASN A 223 -22.19 3.76 -29.94
C ASN A 223 -20.89 3.09 -29.43
N LEU A 224 -19.90 2.85 -30.30
CA LEU A 224 -18.60 2.29 -29.91
C LEU A 224 -17.85 3.20 -28.92
N ARG A 225 -17.89 4.53 -29.12
CA ARG A 225 -17.34 5.51 -28.16
C ARG A 225 -18.02 5.37 -26.79
N ARG A 226 -19.36 5.34 -26.73
CA ARG A 226 -20.11 5.12 -25.48
C ARG A 226 -19.80 3.80 -24.80
N GLN A 227 -19.57 2.73 -25.56
CA GLN A 227 -19.16 1.43 -25.00
C GLN A 227 -17.74 1.49 -24.43
N LEU A 228 -16.80 2.17 -25.11
CA LEU A 228 -15.45 2.41 -24.61
C LEU A 228 -15.45 3.27 -23.33
N ASP A 229 -16.26 4.33 -23.29
CA ASP A 229 -16.44 5.18 -22.10
C ASP A 229 -17.04 4.39 -20.93
N ALA A 230 -18.02 3.51 -21.19
CA ALA A 230 -18.61 2.65 -20.16
C ALA A 230 -17.59 1.65 -19.59
N LEU A 231 -16.84 0.95 -20.44
CA LEU A 231 -15.75 0.06 -20.02
C LEU A 231 -14.62 0.81 -19.30
N GLY A 232 -14.33 2.05 -19.71
CA GLY A 232 -13.36 2.91 -19.02
C GLY A 232 -13.77 3.25 -17.60
N ASN A 233 -15.04 3.62 -17.40
CA ASN A 233 -15.60 3.87 -16.07
C ASN A 233 -15.65 2.60 -15.20
N GLU A 234 -16.03 1.45 -15.78
CA GLU A 234 -16.04 0.16 -15.08
C GLU A 234 -14.61 -0.26 -14.68
N LYS A 235 -13.63 -0.09 -15.57
CA LYS A 235 -12.20 -0.32 -15.29
C LYS A 235 -11.72 0.54 -14.11
N VAL A 236 -12.00 1.85 -14.11
CA VAL A 236 -11.62 2.74 -13.01
C VAL A 236 -12.29 2.35 -11.68
N LYS A 237 -13.57 1.92 -11.72
CA LYS A 237 -14.26 1.37 -10.55
C LYS A 237 -13.57 0.12 -10.03
N LEU A 238 -13.28 -0.85 -10.88
CA LEU A 238 -12.59 -2.10 -10.51
C LEU A 238 -11.17 -1.85 -10.00
N GLU A 239 -10.43 -0.89 -10.57
CA GLU A 239 -9.12 -0.46 -10.07
C GLU A 239 -9.21 0.15 -8.66
N SER A 240 -10.28 0.90 -8.37
CA SER A 240 -10.54 1.43 -7.02
C SER A 240 -10.93 0.33 -6.02
N GLU A 241 -11.75 -0.64 -6.44
CA GLU A 241 -12.16 -1.78 -5.60
C GLU A 241 -10.98 -2.70 -5.30
N LEU A 242 -10.12 -2.98 -6.30
CA LEU A 242 -8.87 -3.71 -6.14
C LEU A 242 -7.94 -3.00 -5.16
N LYS A 243 -7.76 -1.67 -5.29
CA LYS A 243 -6.93 -0.89 -4.36
C LYS A 243 -7.49 -0.93 -2.92
N ASN A 244 -8.80 -0.86 -2.75
CA ASN A 244 -9.44 -0.97 -1.43
C ASN A 244 -9.28 -2.37 -0.82
N MET A 245 -9.39 -3.43 -1.63
CA MET A 245 -9.15 -4.80 -1.18
C MET A 245 -7.67 -5.04 -0.83
N GLN A 246 -6.73 -4.51 -1.62
CA GLN A 246 -5.30 -4.57 -1.33
C GLN A 246 -4.98 -3.89 0.01
N GLY A 247 -5.49 -2.67 0.21
CA GLY A 247 -5.34 -1.95 1.48
C GLY A 247 -5.90 -2.74 2.66
N LEU A 248 -7.06 -3.40 2.51
CA LEU A 248 -7.65 -4.25 3.54
C LEU A 248 -6.81 -5.52 3.83
N VAL A 249 -6.19 -6.12 2.80
CA VAL A 249 -5.27 -7.26 2.95
C VAL A 249 -4.01 -6.85 3.70
N ASP A 250 -3.42 -5.70 3.37
CA ASP A 250 -2.25 -5.17 4.07
C ASP A 250 -2.60 -4.81 5.52
N ASP A 251 -3.78 -4.23 5.76
CA ASP A 251 -4.33 -3.96 7.09
C ASP A 251 -4.48 -5.23 7.94
N PHE A 252 -4.95 -6.35 7.35
CA PHE A 252 -5.04 -7.63 8.04
C PHE A 252 -3.67 -8.27 8.26
N LYS A 253 -2.78 -8.19 7.27
CA LYS A 253 -1.38 -8.66 7.40
C LYS A 253 -0.68 -7.97 8.57
N ASN A 254 -0.76 -6.65 8.66
CA ASN A 254 -0.18 -5.88 9.77
C ASN A 254 -0.76 -6.33 11.13
N LYS A 255 -2.08 -6.56 11.21
CA LYS A 255 -2.74 -7.07 12.43
C LYS A 255 -2.29 -8.49 12.80
N TYR A 256 -2.02 -9.36 11.83
CA TYR A 256 -1.46 -10.69 12.07
C TYR A 256 0.01 -10.63 12.53
N GLU A 257 0.84 -9.76 11.94
CA GLU A 257 2.22 -9.55 12.38
C GLU A 257 2.27 -8.97 13.80
N ASP A 258 1.43 -7.98 14.12
CA ASP A 258 1.24 -7.46 15.48
C ASP A 258 0.83 -8.55 16.49
N GLU A 259 -0.12 -9.41 16.13
CA GLU A 259 -0.62 -10.45 17.04
C GLU A 259 0.39 -11.60 17.22
N ILE A 260 1.17 -11.93 16.20
CA ILE A 260 2.34 -12.82 16.32
C ILE A 260 3.37 -12.20 17.26
N ASN A 261 3.71 -10.92 17.09
CA ASN A 261 4.67 -10.22 17.95
C ASN A 261 4.20 -10.17 19.42
N LYS A 262 2.92 -9.84 19.66
CA LYS A 262 2.29 -9.90 21.00
C LYS A 262 2.33 -11.30 21.59
N ARG A 263 1.96 -12.32 20.82
CA ARG A 263 2.04 -13.71 21.26
C ARG A 263 3.47 -14.07 21.67
N THR A 264 4.47 -13.79 20.83
CA THR A 264 5.87 -14.08 21.14
C THR A 264 6.37 -13.33 22.37
N ALA A 265 5.92 -12.09 22.61
CA ALA A 265 6.22 -11.36 23.85
C ALA A 265 5.65 -12.08 25.09
N VAL A 266 4.37 -12.44 25.08
CA VAL A 266 3.71 -13.16 26.19
C VAL A 266 4.27 -14.57 26.38
N GLU A 267 4.64 -15.26 25.30
CA GLU A 267 5.24 -16.61 25.33
C GLU A 267 6.67 -16.56 25.91
N ASN A 268 7.42 -15.48 25.66
CA ASN A 268 8.69 -15.19 26.33
C ASN A 268 8.52 -14.85 27.83
N GLU A 269 7.54 -13.99 28.18
CA GLU A 269 7.21 -13.69 29.58
C GLU A 269 6.79 -14.94 30.35
N PHE A 270 6.02 -15.84 29.73
CA PHE A 270 5.63 -17.13 30.30
C PHE A 270 6.85 -18.04 30.56
N VAL A 271 7.83 -18.08 29.65
CA VAL A 271 9.08 -18.84 29.85
C VAL A 271 9.92 -18.26 31.00
N LEU A 272 9.98 -16.93 31.14
CA LEU A 272 10.63 -16.28 32.29
C LEU A 272 9.90 -16.58 33.60
N LEU A 273 8.57 -16.41 33.64
CA LEU A 273 7.76 -16.72 34.82
C LEU A 273 7.88 -18.19 35.23
N LYS A 274 7.96 -19.11 34.27
CA LYS A 274 8.21 -20.53 34.55
C LYS A 274 9.57 -20.73 35.23
N LYS A 275 10.64 -20.12 34.70
CA LYS A 275 11.98 -20.17 35.31
C LYS A 275 11.97 -19.63 36.75
N ASP A 276 11.24 -18.54 37.00
CA ASP A 276 11.13 -17.94 38.33
C ASP A 276 10.32 -18.83 39.29
N VAL A 277 9.28 -19.53 38.82
CA VAL A 277 8.54 -20.55 39.57
C VAL A 277 9.43 -21.76 39.88
N ASP A 278 10.18 -22.27 38.90
CA ASP A 278 11.12 -23.39 39.09
C ASP A 278 12.21 -23.01 40.11
N GLY A 279 12.74 -21.78 40.03
CA GLY A 279 13.71 -21.24 41.01
C GLY A 279 13.12 -21.07 42.41
N ALA A 280 11.89 -20.56 42.53
CA ALA A 280 11.17 -20.48 43.80
C ALA A 280 10.90 -21.87 44.41
N TYR A 281 10.65 -22.87 43.58
CA TYR A 281 10.44 -24.26 44.01
C TYR A 281 11.74 -24.92 44.51
N MET A 282 12.88 -24.66 43.84
CA MET A 282 14.19 -25.09 44.33
C MET A 282 14.55 -24.44 45.68
N ASN A 283 14.34 -23.13 45.81
CA ASN A 283 14.54 -22.41 47.08
C ASN A 283 13.62 -22.94 48.20
N LYS A 284 12.36 -23.31 47.87
CA LYS A 284 11.44 -23.96 48.81
C LYS A 284 11.99 -25.29 49.31
N ILE A 285 12.45 -26.17 48.41
CA ILE A 285 13.04 -27.46 48.78
C ILE A 285 14.28 -27.29 49.65
N GLU A 286 15.16 -26.32 49.33
CA GLU A 286 16.35 -26.03 50.15
C GLU A 286 15.98 -25.55 51.56
N LEU A 287 14.91 -24.77 51.71
CA LEU A 287 14.39 -24.32 53.00
C LEU A 287 13.67 -25.43 53.77
N GLU A 288 12.96 -26.34 53.10
CA GLU A 288 12.36 -27.53 53.72
C GLU A 288 13.45 -28.50 54.23
N ALA A 289 14.49 -28.77 53.44
CA ALA A 289 15.63 -29.58 53.89
C ALA A 289 16.36 -28.97 55.10
N LYS A 290 16.47 -27.64 55.17
CA LYS A 290 17.02 -26.93 56.34
C LYS A 290 16.08 -26.98 57.55
N LEU A 291 14.77 -26.93 57.33
CA LEU A 291 13.76 -27.08 58.39
C LEU A 291 13.85 -28.48 59.02
N ASP A 292 13.91 -29.53 58.19
CA ASP A 292 13.99 -30.92 58.63
C ASP A 292 15.30 -31.17 59.40
N ALA A 293 16.43 -30.71 58.88
CA ALA A 293 17.72 -30.83 59.57
C ALA A 293 17.75 -30.14 60.95
N LEU A 294 17.16 -28.94 61.06
CA LEU A 294 17.01 -28.24 62.35
C LEU A 294 16.00 -28.93 63.28
N GLN A 295 14.97 -29.57 62.72
CA GLN A 295 13.98 -30.33 63.49
C GLN A 295 14.60 -31.62 64.05
N ASP A 296 15.46 -32.29 63.29
CA ASP A 296 16.25 -33.43 63.78
C ASP A 296 17.28 -33.01 64.84
N GLU A 297 17.97 -31.88 64.68
CA GLU A 297 18.85 -31.34 65.73
C GLU A 297 18.07 -31.04 67.03
N ILE A 298 16.90 -30.43 66.93
CA ILE A 298 16.00 -30.17 68.08
C ILE A 298 15.56 -31.48 68.75
N ASN A 299 15.27 -32.53 67.97
CA ASN A 299 14.85 -33.83 68.50
C ASN A 299 16.02 -34.58 69.15
N PHE A 300 17.21 -34.52 68.57
CA PHE A 300 18.44 -35.08 69.12
C PHE A 300 18.83 -34.41 70.45
N LEU A 301 18.79 -33.07 70.51
CA LEU A 301 19.04 -32.31 71.74
C LEU A 301 18.02 -32.63 72.84
N ARG A 302 16.73 -32.79 72.49
CA ARG A 302 15.69 -33.24 73.45
C ARG A 302 16.01 -34.62 74.01
N ALA A 303 16.34 -35.59 73.16
CA ALA A 303 16.68 -36.95 73.59
C ALA A 303 17.93 -36.98 74.50
N ILE A 304 18.96 -36.18 74.19
CA ILE A 304 20.13 -36.01 75.06
C ILE A 304 19.73 -35.42 76.42
N TYR A 305 18.94 -34.35 76.47
CA TYR A 305 18.55 -33.74 77.74
C TYR A 305 17.62 -34.63 78.57
N GLU A 306 16.77 -35.43 77.94
CA GLU A 306 15.91 -36.40 78.63
C GLU A 306 16.74 -37.55 79.23
N GLU A 307 17.79 -38.01 78.53
CA GLU A 307 18.71 -39.03 79.04
C GLU A 307 19.71 -38.48 80.08
N GLU A 308 20.24 -37.25 79.92
CA GLU A 308 21.03 -36.57 80.98
C GLU A 308 20.19 -36.42 82.27
N LEU A 309 18.90 -36.07 82.14
CA LEU A 309 17.98 -36.01 83.28
C LEU A 309 17.72 -37.40 83.89
N ARG A 310 17.61 -38.46 83.06
CA ARG A 310 17.41 -39.84 83.51
C ARG A 310 18.64 -40.36 84.26
N GLU A 311 19.84 -40.07 83.75
CA GLU A 311 21.11 -40.45 84.39
C GLU A 311 21.30 -39.69 85.71
N LEU A 312 21.08 -38.37 85.75
CA LEU A 312 21.15 -37.60 87.00
C LEU A 312 20.13 -38.09 88.04
N GLN A 313 18.92 -38.46 87.63
CA GLN A 313 17.96 -39.12 88.53
C GLN A 313 18.38 -40.53 88.96
N GLY A 314 19.16 -41.25 88.14
CA GLY A 314 19.82 -42.51 88.50
C GLY A 314 20.87 -42.29 89.57
N GLN A 315 21.86 -41.43 89.30
CA GLN A 315 22.93 -41.06 90.23
C GLN A 315 22.38 -40.57 91.59
N ILE A 316 21.28 -39.81 91.62
CA ILE A 316 20.61 -39.38 92.86
C ILE A 316 20.01 -40.58 93.63
N LYS A 317 19.43 -41.57 92.93
CA LYS A 317 18.90 -42.80 93.57
C LYS A 317 20.02 -43.72 94.06
N ASP A 318 21.06 -43.90 93.26
CA ASP A 318 22.17 -44.78 93.60
C ASP A 318 23.00 -44.20 94.76
N THR A 319 23.21 -42.88 94.80
CA THR A 319 23.79 -42.18 95.97
C THR A 319 22.85 -42.20 97.19
N SER A 320 21.54 -42.38 96.98
CA SER A 320 20.56 -42.60 98.05
C SER A 320 20.54 -44.04 98.58
N VAL A 321 21.26 -44.98 97.96
CA VAL A 321 21.50 -46.32 98.50
C VAL A 321 22.86 -46.32 99.17
N ILE A 322 22.87 -46.28 100.51
CA ILE A 322 24.11 -46.38 101.30
C ILE A 322 24.65 -47.80 101.15
N VAL A 323 25.63 -47.98 100.26
CA VAL A 323 26.34 -49.25 100.06
C VAL A 323 27.34 -49.42 101.21
N GLU A 324 26.99 -50.20 102.22
CA GLU A 324 27.93 -50.68 103.25
C GLU A 324 28.92 -51.68 102.63
N MET A 325 29.93 -51.13 101.96
CA MET A 325 30.86 -51.89 101.11
C MET A 325 31.89 -52.67 101.94
N ASN A 326 31.47 -53.79 102.53
CA ASN A 326 32.31 -54.75 103.24
C ASN A 326 33.27 -55.50 102.30
N ASN A 327 34.21 -54.78 101.68
CA ASN A 327 35.24 -55.32 100.81
C ASN A 327 36.42 -55.88 101.64
N SER A 328 36.15 -56.89 102.47
CA SER A 328 37.18 -57.59 103.25
C SER A 328 37.95 -58.60 102.40
N ARG A 329 38.61 -58.12 101.35
CA ARG A 329 39.54 -58.90 100.53
C ARG A 329 40.80 -58.05 100.34
N THR A 330 41.96 -58.61 100.69
CA THR A 330 43.26 -57.91 100.56
C THR A 330 43.55 -57.68 99.08
N LEU A 331 43.24 -56.48 98.62
CA LEU A 331 43.62 -55.99 97.31
C LEU A 331 45.13 -55.71 97.30
N ASP A 332 45.80 -56.08 96.21
CA ASP A 332 47.16 -55.62 95.96
C ASP A 332 47.09 -54.14 95.57
N MET A 333 47.33 -53.28 96.57
CA MET A 333 47.22 -51.83 96.43
C MET A 333 48.28 -51.28 95.47
N ASP A 334 49.45 -51.90 95.38
CA ASP A 334 50.52 -51.45 94.49
C ASP A 334 50.20 -51.81 93.03
N ALA A 335 49.67 -53.01 92.78
CA ALA A 335 49.17 -53.39 91.46
C ALA A 335 48.00 -52.50 91.00
N ILE A 336 47.05 -52.18 91.89
CA ILE A 336 45.91 -51.31 91.56
C ILE A 336 46.37 -49.85 91.35
N VAL A 337 47.29 -49.33 92.16
CA VAL A 337 47.86 -47.99 91.94
C VAL A 337 48.68 -47.93 90.64
N ALA A 338 49.36 -49.01 90.25
CA ALA A 338 50.04 -49.11 88.97
C ALA A 338 49.05 -49.13 87.79
N GLU A 339 48.02 -49.97 87.83
CA GLU A 339 46.94 -50.03 86.83
C GLU A 339 46.23 -48.68 86.69
N VAL A 340 45.81 -48.06 87.80
CA VAL A 340 45.16 -46.75 87.80
C VAL A 340 46.07 -45.66 87.25
N ARG A 341 47.38 -45.66 87.57
CA ARG A 341 48.35 -44.73 86.97
C ARG A 341 48.47 -44.94 85.46
N ALA A 342 48.59 -46.19 85.01
CA ALA A 342 48.64 -46.52 83.59
C ALA A 342 47.37 -46.03 82.87
N GLN A 343 46.18 -46.24 83.44
CA GLN A 343 44.93 -45.76 82.85
C GLN A 343 44.83 -44.23 82.83
N TYR A 344 45.31 -43.51 83.86
CA TYR A 344 45.39 -42.04 83.83
C TYR A 344 46.37 -41.52 82.78
N GLU A 345 47.53 -42.18 82.61
CA GLU A 345 48.51 -41.84 81.58
C GLU A 345 47.96 -42.11 80.18
N ASP A 346 47.26 -43.24 79.97
CA ASP A 346 46.61 -43.58 78.71
C ASP A 346 45.46 -42.63 78.38
N ILE A 347 44.62 -42.24 79.36
CA ILE A 347 43.55 -41.25 79.19
C ILE A 347 44.13 -39.85 78.88
N ALA A 348 45.22 -39.45 79.54
CA ALA A 348 45.90 -38.20 79.24
C ALA A 348 46.50 -38.20 77.82
N ASN A 349 47.12 -39.31 77.40
CA ASN A 349 47.69 -39.48 76.07
C ASN A 349 46.60 -39.51 74.97
N ARG A 350 45.48 -40.20 75.19
CA ARG A 350 44.32 -40.20 74.29
C ARG A 350 43.71 -38.82 74.17
N SER A 351 43.41 -38.16 75.30
CA SER A 351 42.84 -36.80 75.30
C SER A 351 43.76 -35.77 74.62
N ARG A 352 45.09 -35.93 74.78
CA ARG A 352 46.08 -35.14 74.03
C ARG A 352 46.04 -35.44 72.53
N ALA A 353 46.05 -36.72 72.13
CA ALA A 353 46.01 -37.11 70.72
C ALA A 353 44.71 -36.69 70.02
N GLU A 354 43.57 -36.79 70.71
CA GLU A 354 42.27 -36.29 70.28
C GLU A 354 42.28 -34.77 70.07
N ALA A 355 42.85 -34.01 71.02
CA ALA A 355 43.00 -32.56 70.89
C ALA A 355 43.93 -32.18 69.73
N GLU A 356 45.09 -32.82 69.59
CA GLU A 356 46.02 -32.58 68.48
C GLU A 356 45.42 -32.99 67.12
N SER A 357 44.60 -34.04 67.07
CA SER A 357 43.85 -34.45 65.89
C SER A 357 42.76 -33.43 65.53
N TRP A 358 41.97 -33.00 66.51
CA TRP A 358 40.91 -32.00 66.32
C TRP A 358 41.46 -30.64 65.85
N TYR A 359 42.59 -30.19 66.39
CA TYR A 359 43.26 -28.98 65.90
C TYR A 359 43.81 -29.14 64.49
N LYS A 360 44.36 -30.30 64.12
CA LYS A 360 44.79 -30.59 62.73
C LYS A 360 43.60 -30.56 61.77
N GLN A 361 42.53 -31.27 62.10
CA GLN A 361 41.31 -31.28 61.29
C GLN A 361 40.73 -29.86 61.12
N LYS A 362 40.63 -29.07 62.19
CA LYS A 362 40.11 -27.69 62.09
C LYS A 362 41.04 -26.76 61.31
N PHE A 363 42.35 -26.99 61.35
CA PHE A 363 43.30 -26.26 60.51
C PHE A 363 43.16 -26.65 59.03
N GLU A 364 42.99 -27.95 58.73
CA GLU A 364 42.83 -28.48 57.37
C GLU A 364 41.48 -28.09 56.74
N GLU A 365 40.38 -28.13 57.50
CA GLU A 365 39.08 -27.57 57.10
C GLU A 365 39.17 -26.07 56.80
N MET A 366 39.85 -25.30 57.66
CA MET A 366 40.04 -23.86 57.44
C MET A 366 40.94 -23.57 56.23
N GLN A 367 42.00 -24.37 56.02
CA GLN A 367 42.91 -24.24 54.89
C GLN A 367 42.26 -24.62 53.56
N THR A 368 41.45 -25.68 53.53
CA THR A 368 40.70 -26.10 52.33
C THR A 368 39.59 -25.11 52.00
N SER A 369 38.84 -24.62 53.00
CA SER A 369 37.85 -23.56 52.82
C SER A 369 38.47 -22.24 52.34
N ALA A 370 39.62 -21.83 52.89
CA ALA A 370 40.35 -20.66 52.41
C ALA A 370 40.87 -20.83 50.97
N GLY A 371 41.25 -22.06 50.57
CA GLY A 371 41.57 -22.41 49.19
C GLY A 371 40.37 -22.24 48.26
N GLN A 372 39.22 -22.82 48.62
CA GLN A 372 37.97 -22.70 47.87
C GLN A 372 37.55 -21.24 47.66
N PHE A 373 37.54 -20.42 48.71
CA PHE A 373 37.26 -18.98 48.57
C PHE A 373 38.28 -18.25 47.67
N GLY A 374 39.55 -18.67 47.68
CA GLY A 374 40.58 -18.14 46.77
C GLY A 374 40.31 -18.48 45.30
N ASP A 375 39.87 -19.70 45.01
CA ASP A 375 39.50 -20.14 43.67
C ASP A 375 38.15 -19.55 43.21
N ASP A 376 37.16 -19.39 44.08
CA ASP A 376 35.90 -18.70 43.77
C ASP A 376 36.12 -17.22 43.41
N ILE A 377 36.97 -16.52 44.17
CA ILE A 377 37.41 -15.14 43.86
C ILE A 377 38.17 -15.10 42.53
N ARG A 378 38.89 -16.16 42.17
CA ARG A 378 39.57 -16.27 40.87
C ARG A 378 38.59 -16.51 39.73
N ASN A 379 37.63 -17.42 39.91
CA ASN A 379 36.63 -17.81 38.92
C ASN A 379 35.70 -16.63 38.58
N THR A 380 35.11 -16.00 39.59
CA THR A 380 34.30 -14.78 39.44
C THR A 380 35.07 -13.64 38.79
N LYS A 381 36.38 -13.50 39.07
CA LYS A 381 37.24 -12.51 38.40
C LYS A 381 37.48 -12.82 36.91
N SER A 382 37.57 -14.09 36.51
CA SER A 382 37.58 -14.46 35.09
C SER A 382 36.24 -14.21 34.41
N GLU A 383 35.12 -14.56 35.05
CA GLU A 383 33.77 -14.27 34.53
C GLU A 383 33.56 -12.77 34.31
N ILE A 384 33.93 -11.94 35.28
CA ILE A 384 33.90 -10.47 35.15
C ILE A 384 34.77 -10.00 33.98
N ALA A 385 35.96 -10.59 33.76
CA ALA A 385 36.81 -10.24 32.63
C ALA A 385 36.20 -10.67 31.27
N GLU A 386 35.47 -11.77 31.21
CA GLU A 386 34.78 -12.24 30.01
C GLU A 386 33.51 -11.45 29.70
N LEU A 387 32.72 -11.11 30.72
CA LEU A 387 31.58 -10.20 30.59
C LEU A 387 32.03 -8.81 30.11
N ASN A 388 33.14 -8.26 30.63
CA ASN A 388 33.70 -7.01 30.12
C ASN A 388 34.15 -7.08 28.65
N ARG A 389 34.74 -8.21 28.21
CA ARG A 389 35.07 -8.44 26.79
C ARG A 389 33.80 -8.53 25.93
N MET A 390 32.74 -9.17 26.43
CA MET A 390 31.45 -9.25 25.75
C MET A 390 30.78 -7.89 25.61
N ILE A 391 30.77 -7.09 26.68
CA ILE A 391 30.28 -5.70 26.69
C ILE A 391 31.02 -4.86 25.64
N SER A 392 32.36 -4.93 25.62
CA SER A 392 33.17 -4.18 24.64
C SER A 392 32.89 -4.62 23.19
N ARG A 393 32.63 -5.91 22.95
CA ARG A 393 32.24 -6.42 21.63
C ARG A 393 30.87 -5.87 21.20
N LEU A 394 29.88 -5.96 22.08
CA LEU A 394 28.51 -5.49 21.82
C LEU A 394 28.47 -3.96 21.63
N GLN A 395 29.29 -3.20 22.37
CA GLN A 395 29.46 -1.75 22.16
C GLN A 395 30.00 -1.42 20.76
N ASN A 396 31.04 -2.14 20.31
CA ASN A 396 31.58 -1.96 18.96
C ASN A 396 30.59 -2.36 17.86
N GLU A 397 29.80 -3.42 18.09
CA GLU A 397 28.75 -3.88 17.17
C GLU A 397 27.60 -2.87 17.08
N ILE A 398 27.14 -2.34 18.21
CA ILE A 398 26.16 -1.25 18.28
C ILE A 398 26.66 -0.01 17.50
N GLU A 399 27.93 0.37 17.67
CA GLU A 399 28.48 1.54 16.97
C GLU A 399 28.65 1.30 15.46
N ALA A 400 29.03 0.09 15.06
CA ALA A 400 29.07 -0.30 13.65
C ALA A 400 27.68 -0.26 12.99
N VAL A 401 26.64 -0.76 13.68
CA VAL A 401 25.25 -0.73 13.20
C VAL A 401 24.69 0.70 13.15
N LYS A 402 25.03 1.57 14.11
CA LYS A 402 24.72 3.01 14.02
C LYS A 402 25.38 3.66 12.80
N GLY A 403 26.66 3.36 12.55
CA GLY A 403 27.39 3.87 11.38
C GLY A 403 26.77 3.40 10.06
N GLN A 404 26.36 2.15 9.98
CA GLN A 404 25.60 1.62 8.84
C GLN A 404 24.26 2.33 8.66
N ARG A 405 23.49 2.55 9.74
CA ARG A 405 22.23 3.30 9.70
C ARG A 405 22.43 4.72 9.17
N ALA A 406 23.38 5.48 9.74
CA ALA A 406 23.64 6.87 9.33
C ALA A 406 24.08 6.97 7.84
N ASN A 407 24.87 5.99 7.37
CA ASN A 407 25.25 5.88 5.96
C ASN A 407 24.03 5.59 5.05
N LEU A 408 23.12 4.71 5.47
CA LEU A 408 21.89 4.42 4.74
C LEU A 408 20.93 5.62 4.73
N GLU A 409 20.78 6.33 5.86
CA GLU A 409 19.97 7.55 5.96
C GLU A 409 20.52 8.66 5.05
N THR A 410 21.85 8.79 4.93
CA THR A 410 22.49 9.70 3.97
C THR A 410 22.20 9.29 2.51
N GLN A 411 22.32 7.99 2.19
CA GLN A 411 22.03 7.49 0.84
C GLN A 411 20.55 7.63 0.44
N ILE A 412 19.62 7.52 1.40
CA ILE A 412 18.20 7.78 1.20
C ILE A 412 17.99 9.27 0.90
N ALA A 413 18.53 10.17 1.73
CA ALA A 413 18.40 11.62 1.51
C ALA A 413 18.97 12.07 0.15
N ASP A 414 20.15 11.56 -0.26
CA ASP A 414 20.71 11.85 -1.57
C ASP A 414 19.84 11.28 -2.72
N ALA A 415 19.21 10.12 -2.52
CA ALA A 415 18.34 9.50 -3.52
C ALA A 415 17.00 10.23 -3.65
N GLU A 416 16.42 10.68 -2.54
CA GLU A 416 15.23 11.53 -2.49
C GLU A 416 15.50 12.87 -3.17
N GLN A 417 16.63 13.54 -2.85
CA GLN A 417 17.02 14.80 -3.48
C GLN A 417 17.22 14.66 -5.00
N ARG A 418 17.90 13.60 -5.45
CA ARG A 418 18.07 13.30 -6.88
C ARG A 418 16.74 12.98 -7.58
N GLY A 419 15.82 12.31 -6.88
CA GLY A 419 14.46 12.05 -7.35
C GLY A 419 13.62 13.33 -7.48
N GLU A 420 13.67 14.21 -6.48
CA GLU A 420 12.96 15.50 -6.51
C GLU A 420 13.48 16.40 -7.64
N GLN A 421 14.79 16.48 -7.84
CA GLN A 421 15.40 17.22 -8.96
C GLN A 421 14.92 16.68 -10.32
N ALA A 422 14.96 15.37 -10.55
CA ALA A 422 14.48 14.77 -11.79
C ALA A 422 12.98 15.02 -12.04
N VAL A 423 12.17 15.04 -10.98
CA VAL A 423 10.74 15.38 -11.05
C VAL A 423 10.52 16.88 -11.31
N ALA A 424 11.36 17.76 -10.75
CA ALA A 424 11.30 19.20 -11.00
C ALA A 424 11.66 19.53 -12.45
N ASP A 425 12.72 18.91 -12.99
CA ASP A 425 13.15 19.05 -14.38
C ASP A 425 12.08 18.52 -15.35
N ALA A 426 11.50 17.36 -15.07
CA ALA A 426 10.39 16.83 -15.87
C ALA A 426 9.16 17.76 -15.86
N LYS A 427 8.80 18.32 -14.69
CA LYS A 427 7.73 19.32 -14.56
C LYS A 427 8.06 20.65 -15.24
N LEU A 428 9.33 21.02 -15.35
CA LEU A 428 9.77 22.17 -16.14
C LEU A 428 9.62 21.89 -17.63
N ARG A 429 10.11 20.74 -18.10
CA ARG A 429 10.05 20.36 -19.51
C ARG A 429 8.62 20.17 -20.03
N ILE A 430 7.70 19.69 -19.19
CA ILE A 430 6.26 19.64 -19.52
C ILE A 430 5.73 21.05 -19.78
N ARG A 431 5.98 22.02 -18.88
CA ARG A 431 5.53 23.41 -19.05
C ARG A 431 6.09 24.07 -20.31
N GLU A 432 7.38 23.88 -20.61
CA GLU A 432 7.99 24.37 -21.85
C GLU A 432 7.27 23.84 -23.10
N LEU A 433 6.87 22.56 -23.09
CA LEU A 433 6.15 21.93 -24.20
C LEU A 433 4.69 22.38 -24.28
N GLU A 434 4.03 22.63 -23.14
CA GLU A 434 2.69 23.22 -23.08
C GLU A 434 2.67 24.66 -23.60
N GLU A 435 3.64 25.48 -23.22
CA GLU A 435 3.83 26.85 -23.72
C GLU A 435 4.15 26.86 -25.23
N ALA A 436 5.04 25.98 -25.70
CA ALA A 436 5.36 25.84 -27.12
C ALA A 436 4.14 25.38 -27.94
N LEU A 437 3.36 24.42 -27.42
CA LEU A 437 2.11 23.97 -28.04
C LEU A 437 1.06 25.09 -28.08
N GLN A 438 0.94 25.88 -27.02
CA GLN A 438 0.00 27.00 -26.97
C GLN A 438 0.40 28.12 -27.94
N LYS A 439 1.69 28.42 -28.06
CA LYS A 439 2.21 29.34 -29.08
C LYS A 439 1.94 28.84 -30.50
N ALA A 440 2.21 27.56 -30.79
CA ALA A 440 1.92 26.96 -32.08
C ALA A 440 0.41 27.01 -32.44
N LYS A 441 -0.49 26.81 -31.47
CA LYS A 441 -1.93 27.01 -31.65
C LYS A 441 -2.29 28.46 -31.98
N GLN A 442 -1.66 29.44 -31.32
CA GLN A 442 -1.86 30.86 -31.58
C GLN A 442 -1.36 31.27 -32.97
N ASP A 443 -0.18 30.81 -33.39
CA ASP A 443 0.37 31.06 -34.72
C ASP A 443 -0.49 30.40 -35.83
N MET A 444 -0.97 29.16 -35.63
CA MET A 444 -1.90 28.51 -36.55
C MET A 444 -3.23 29.29 -36.65
N ALA A 445 -3.78 29.73 -35.52
CA ALA A 445 -5.01 30.54 -35.49
C ALA A 445 -4.83 31.95 -36.08
N ARG A 446 -3.59 32.45 -36.16
CA ARG A 446 -3.21 33.68 -36.86
C ARG A 446 -3.11 33.43 -38.36
N GLN A 447 -2.41 32.38 -38.80
CA GLN A 447 -2.32 31.99 -40.22
C GLN A 447 -3.69 31.77 -40.84
N VAL A 448 -4.63 31.12 -40.14
CA VAL A 448 -6.01 30.93 -40.64
C VAL A 448 -6.74 32.26 -40.89
N ARG A 449 -6.48 33.30 -40.07
CA ARG A 449 -7.01 34.65 -40.30
C ARG A 449 -6.33 35.34 -41.49
N GLU A 450 -5.00 35.29 -41.55
CA GLU A 450 -4.20 35.83 -42.68
C GLU A 450 -4.63 35.20 -44.02
N TYR A 451 -4.91 33.89 -44.06
CA TYR A 451 -5.46 33.21 -45.25
C TYR A 451 -6.90 33.62 -45.58
N GLN A 452 -7.77 33.81 -44.59
CA GLN A 452 -9.14 34.26 -44.82
C GLN A 452 -9.18 35.70 -45.35
N GLU A 453 -8.34 36.58 -44.82
CA GLU A 453 -8.16 37.95 -45.30
C GLU A 453 -7.65 37.97 -46.75
N LEU A 454 -6.64 37.16 -47.06
CA LEU A 454 -6.13 37.00 -48.43
C LEU A 454 -7.19 36.43 -49.40
N MET A 455 -8.01 35.48 -48.95
CA MET A 455 -9.14 34.96 -49.74
C MET A 455 -10.18 36.04 -50.02
N ASN A 456 -10.52 36.88 -49.02
CA ASN A 456 -11.45 37.98 -49.19
C ASN A 456 -10.93 39.01 -50.21
N VAL A 457 -9.63 39.35 -50.17
CA VAL A 457 -8.98 40.21 -51.17
C VAL A 457 -9.01 39.56 -52.56
N LYS A 458 -8.74 38.26 -52.66
CA LYS A 458 -8.78 37.52 -53.93
C LYS A 458 -10.19 37.55 -54.55
N LEU A 459 -11.24 37.37 -53.74
CA LEU A 459 -12.63 37.45 -54.20
C LEU A 459 -13.02 38.86 -54.64
N ALA A 460 -12.54 39.91 -53.97
CA ALA A 460 -12.72 41.29 -54.42
C ALA A 460 -12.06 41.53 -55.79
N LEU A 461 -10.82 41.06 -55.98
CA LEU A 461 -10.10 41.16 -57.25
C LEU A 461 -10.76 40.34 -58.37
N ASP A 462 -11.33 39.16 -58.10
CA ASP A 462 -12.14 38.41 -59.07
C ASP A 462 -13.34 39.24 -59.56
N ILE A 463 -14.04 39.91 -58.64
CA ILE A 463 -15.20 40.77 -58.94
C ILE A 463 -14.76 41.99 -59.77
N GLU A 464 -13.67 42.65 -59.39
CA GLU A 464 -13.09 43.74 -60.18
C GLU A 464 -12.76 43.29 -61.62
N ILE A 465 -12.02 42.19 -61.78
CA ILE A 465 -11.68 41.61 -63.09
C ILE A 465 -12.93 41.27 -63.90
N ALA A 466 -13.99 40.73 -63.27
CA ALA A 466 -15.25 40.46 -63.93
C ALA A 466 -15.96 41.75 -64.38
N THR A 467 -15.92 42.83 -63.59
CA THR A 467 -16.47 44.13 -64.00
C THR A 467 -15.66 44.78 -65.13
N TYR A 468 -14.33 44.72 -65.09
CA TYR A 468 -13.48 45.24 -66.18
C TYR A 468 -13.70 44.49 -67.49
N ARG A 469 -13.85 43.16 -67.47
CA ARG A 469 -14.21 42.36 -68.66
C ARG A 469 -15.55 42.80 -69.24
N LYS A 470 -16.58 42.91 -68.40
CA LYS A 470 -17.92 43.33 -68.82
C LYS A 470 -17.97 44.76 -69.39
N LEU A 471 -17.07 45.64 -68.95
CA LEU A 471 -16.90 46.97 -69.54
C LEU A 471 -16.23 46.88 -70.93
N LEU A 472 -15.15 46.10 -71.07
CA LEU A 472 -14.50 45.84 -72.36
C LEU A 472 -15.47 45.25 -73.40
N GLU A 473 -16.25 44.23 -73.03
CA GLU A 473 -17.28 43.62 -73.87
C GLU A 473 -18.31 44.65 -74.36
N GLY A 474 -18.62 45.67 -73.54
CA GLY A 474 -19.48 46.80 -73.89
C GLY A 474 -18.84 47.83 -74.83
N GLU A 475 -17.53 48.03 -74.76
CA GLU A 475 -16.79 48.92 -75.68
C GLU A 475 -16.49 48.25 -77.02
N GLU A 476 -16.19 46.95 -77.04
CA GLU A 476 -16.14 46.15 -78.27
C GLU A 476 -17.50 46.15 -78.98
N SER A 477 -18.59 45.96 -78.24
CA SER A 477 -19.97 46.04 -78.78
C SER A 477 -20.32 47.41 -79.37
N ARG A 478 -19.65 48.50 -78.94
CA ARG A 478 -19.78 49.85 -79.52
C ARG A 478 -18.83 50.11 -80.69
N SER A 479 -17.78 49.31 -80.85
CA SER A 479 -16.75 49.47 -81.87
C SER A 479 -17.02 48.63 -83.13
N VAL A 480 -18.05 47.77 -83.07
CA VAL A 480 -18.50 46.85 -84.13
C VAL A 480 -19.86 47.29 -84.72
N GLN A 481 -20.31 48.52 -84.43
CA GLN A 481 -21.61 49.10 -84.83
C GLN A 481 -21.43 50.44 -85.55
#